data_AF-A0A430BXW1-F1
#
_entry.id   AF-A0A430BXW1-F1
#
_cell.length_a   1.000
_cell.length_b   1.000
_cell.length_c   1.000
_cell.angle_alpha   90.00
_cell.angle_beta   90.00
_cell.angle_gamma   90.00
#
_symmetry.space_group_name_H-M   'P 1'
#
loop_
_entity.id
_entity.type
_entity.pdbx_description
1 polymer ?
#
loop_
_entity_poly.entity_id
_entity_poly.type
_entity_poly.pdbx_seq_one_letter_code
_entity_poly.pdbx_strand_id
1 'polypeptide(L)'
;MAALRAGKEWDEAERGEWWQAYYRWLEPIIYHPGRWAIMPDSPAAPSQLNDGLLNDWPFGPSHGAPVWHMDGSVDRLGRLCERYPRVCIGWIGDPKKEPVGCSAYRRKMDEVAVLMGNTWHPLHMLRGTAVAFDYPFISADSTSLAQNGHRYDSPMEAVWGGQWAGRQAYADRLEKPAPRHVRRAA
;
A
#
# COMPACT_ATOMS: atom_id res chain seq x y z
N MET A 1 -14.29 12.32 -12.47
CA MET A 1 -15.00 11.80 -11.27
C MET A 1 -16.14 10.81 -11.58
N ALA A 2 -16.81 10.88 -12.74
CA ALA A 2 -17.90 9.93 -13.07
C ALA A 2 -17.43 8.55 -13.62
N ALA A 3 -16.21 8.44 -14.15
CA ALA A 3 -15.67 7.19 -14.69
C ALA A 3 -15.34 6.12 -13.61
N LEU A 4 -15.17 6.52 -12.35
CA LEU A 4 -14.73 5.66 -11.24
C LEU A 4 -15.76 4.60 -10.80
N ARG A 5 -17.03 4.70 -11.25
CA ARG A 5 -18.12 3.81 -10.77
C ARG A 5 -18.46 2.65 -11.72
N ALA A 6 -17.86 2.56 -12.90
CA ALA A 6 -18.38 1.70 -13.97
C ALA A 6 -17.54 0.43 -14.29
N GLY A 7 -16.47 0.12 -13.56
CA GLY A 7 -15.66 -1.08 -13.83
C GLY A 7 -15.05 -1.11 -15.24
N LYS A 8 -14.91 0.06 -15.87
CA LYS A 8 -14.20 0.20 -17.15
C LYS A 8 -12.72 0.02 -16.87
N GLU A 9 -12.08 -0.93 -17.55
CA GLU A 9 -10.61 -0.99 -17.59
C GLU A 9 -10.08 0.36 -18.10
N TRP A 10 -9.03 0.87 -17.45
CA TRP A 10 -8.43 2.15 -17.80
C TRP A 10 -7.86 2.07 -19.22
N ASP A 11 -8.31 2.96 -20.09
CA ASP A 11 -7.64 3.15 -21.38
C ASP A 11 -6.18 3.58 -21.12
N GLU A 12 -5.23 3.00 -21.85
CA GLU A 12 -3.80 3.29 -21.71
C GLU A 12 -3.50 4.77 -21.99
N ALA A 13 -4.25 5.40 -22.90
CA ALA A 13 -4.13 6.83 -23.19
C ALA A 13 -4.53 7.69 -21.98
N GLU A 14 -5.65 7.37 -21.33
CA GLU A 14 -6.09 8.06 -20.11
C GLU A 14 -5.05 7.88 -18.99
N ARG A 15 -4.47 6.68 -18.85
CA ARG A 15 -3.44 6.37 -17.84
C ARG A 15 -2.22 7.28 -17.95
N GLY A 16 -1.72 7.50 -19.17
CA GLY A 16 -0.59 8.38 -19.43
C GLY A 16 -0.85 9.82 -18.96
N GLU A 17 -2.04 10.36 -19.23
CA GLU A 17 -2.41 11.71 -18.81
C GLU A 17 -2.46 11.87 -17.27
N TRP A 18 -3.01 10.87 -16.57
CA TRP A 18 -3.08 10.88 -15.11
C TRP A 18 -1.69 10.80 -14.46
N TRP A 19 -0.78 9.97 -14.98
CA TRP A 19 0.58 9.92 -14.47
C TRP A 19 1.33 11.22 -14.73
N GLN A 20 1.18 11.82 -15.90
CA GLN A 20 1.78 13.13 -16.16
C GLN A 20 1.22 14.22 -15.25
N ALA A 21 -0.09 14.19 -14.95
CA ALA A 21 -0.69 15.10 -13.97
C ALA A 21 -0.14 14.85 -12.55
N TYR A 22 0.02 13.59 -12.16
CA TYR A 22 0.62 13.21 -10.89
C TYR A 22 2.07 13.69 -10.77
N TYR A 23 2.88 13.51 -11.81
CA TYR A 23 4.26 14.00 -11.86
C TYR A 23 4.34 15.52 -11.77
N ARG A 24 3.53 16.26 -12.56
CA ARG A 24 3.48 17.73 -12.45
C ARG A 24 3.08 18.21 -11.06
N TRP A 25 2.19 17.48 -10.38
CA TRP A 25 1.79 17.80 -9.01
C TRP A 25 2.91 17.51 -8.00
N LEU A 26 3.67 16.42 -8.20
CA LEU A 26 4.79 16.03 -7.34
C LEU A 26 6.03 16.91 -7.51
N GLU A 27 6.35 17.32 -8.72
CA GLU A 27 7.60 18.03 -9.05
C GLU A 27 7.95 19.18 -8.10
N PRO A 28 7.04 20.14 -7.78
CA PRO A 28 7.37 21.23 -6.86
C PRO A 28 7.54 20.79 -5.40
N ILE A 29 7.11 19.57 -5.04
CA ILE A 29 7.09 19.10 -3.64
C ILE A 29 8.06 17.96 -3.37
N ILE A 30 8.47 17.17 -4.35
CA ILE A 30 9.16 15.90 -4.13
C ILE A 30 10.61 16.06 -3.66
N TYR A 31 11.27 17.16 -4.03
CA TYR A 31 12.67 17.43 -3.71
C TYR A 31 12.91 18.01 -2.31
N HIS A 32 11.86 18.28 -1.53
CA HIS A 32 12.07 18.68 -0.15
C HIS A 32 12.63 17.51 0.68
N PRO A 33 13.54 17.77 1.65
CA PRO A 33 14.20 16.73 2.41
C PRO A 33 13.23 15.72 3.05
N GLY A 34 13.53 14.43 2.89
CA GLY A 34 12.77 13.32 3.46
C GLY A 34 11.49 12.95 2.71
N ARG A 35 11.14 13.65 1.62
CA ARG A 35 9.96 13.32 0.83
C ARG A 35 10.24 12.24 -0.21
N TRP A 36 9.22 11.46 -0.46
CA TRP A 36 9.17 10.40 -1.45
C TRP A 36 7.71 10.20 -1.86
N ALA A 37 7.50 9.50 -2.96
CA ALA A 37 6.18 9.20 -3.47
C ALA A 37 6.11 7.75 -3.96
N ILE A 38 4.91 7.19 -3.93
CA ILE A 38 4.66 5.86 -4.50
C ILE A 38 4.72 5.99 -6.02
N MET A 39 5.54 5.15 -6.65
CA MET A 39 5.65 5.12 -8.10
C MET A 39 4.36 4.52 -8.68
N PRO A 40 3.73 5.14 -9.68
CA PRO A 40 2.52 4.57 -10.27
C PRO A 40 2.77 3.21 -10.90
N ASP A 41 1.81 2.31 -10.74
CA ASP A 41 1.84 0.98 -11.35
C ASP A 41 0.45 0.58 -11.88
N SER A 42 0.38 -0.63 -12.44
CA SER A 42 -0.87 -1.24 -12.87
C SER A 42 -1.16 -2.45 -11.98
N PRO A 43 -2.03 -2.31 -10.96
CA PRO A 43 -2.48 -3.42 -10.13
C PRO A 43 -3.07 -4.54 -10.98
N ALA A 44 -2.81 -5.79 -10.61
CA ALA A 44 -3.19 -7.01 -11.35
C ALA A 44 -2.55 -7.20 -12.74
N ALA A 45 -1.71 -6.26 -13.22
CA ALA A 45 -0.91 -6.50 -14.40
C ALA A 45 0.31 -7.40 -14.09
N PRO A 46 0.86 -8.10 -15.10
CA PRO A 46 2.09 -8.86 -14.94
C PRO A 46 3.24 -8.00 -14.41
N SER A 47 4.08 -8.59 -13.57
CA SER A 47 5.22 -7.90 -12.95
C SER A 47 6.16 -7.23 -13.97
N GLN A 48 6.32 -7.82 -15.15
CA GLN A 48 7.16 -7.27 -16.24
C GLN A 48 6.63 -5.94 -16.76
N LEU A 49 5.31 -5.77 -16.84
CA LEU A 49 4.69 -4.50 -17.23
C LEU A 49 5.01 -3.44 -16.18
N ASN A 50 4.82 -3.77 -14.90
CA ASN A 50 5.13 -2.86 -13.80
C ASN A 50 6.62 -2.52 -13.75
N ASP A 51 7.53 -3.46 -14.05
CA ASP A 51 8.96 -3.20 -14.14
C ASP A 51 9.32 -2.22 -15.29
N GLY A 52 8.56 -2.27 -16.39
CA GLY A 52 8.66 -1.29 -17.48
C GLY A 52 8.29 0.12 -17.01
N LEU A 53 7.17 0.25 -16.30
CA LEU A 53 6.66 1.53 -15.77
C LEU A 53 7.62 2.22 -14.79
N LEU A 54 8.48 1.44 -14.12
CA LEU A 54 9.49 2.03 -13.24
C LEU A 54 10.49 2.92 -13.98
N ASN A 55 10.70 2.70 -15.28
CA ASN A 55 11.59 3.52 -16.10
C ASN A 55 10.97 4.88 -16.46
N ASP A 56 9.64 5.02 -16.35
CA ASP A 56 8.92 6.26 -16.64
C ASP A 56 8.98 7.26 -15.46
N TRP A 57 9.57 6.85 -14.34
CA TRP A 57 9.68 7.69 -13.14
C TRP A 57 10.74 8.77 -13.30
N PRO A 58 10.38 10.07 -13.27
CA PRO A 58 11.30 11.14 -13.64
C PRO A 58 12.16 11.65 -12.48
N PHE A 59 11.83 11.34 -11.22
CA PHE A 59 12.42 11.98 -10.04
C PHE A 59 13.63 11.23 -9.45
N GLY A 60 14.04 10.13 -10.09
CA GLY A 60 15.13 9.27 -9.63
C GLY A 60 14.73 8.33 -8.48
N PRO A 61 15.55 7.30 -8.22
CA PRO A 61 15.21 6.22 -7.29
C PRO A 61 15.09 6.67 -5.83
N SER A 62 15.79 7.74 -5.42
CA SER A 62 15.72 8.24 -4.04
C SER A 62 14.37 8.84 -3.65
N HIS A 63 13.60 9.29 -4.63
CA HIS A 63 12.31 9.96 -4.44
C HIS A 63 11.11 9.07 -4.75
N GLY A 64 11.33 7.88 -5.31
CA GLY A 64 10.28 6.92 -5.65
C GLY A 64 10.31 5.69 -4.75
N ALA A 65 9.13 5.15 -4.45
CA ALA A 65 8.97 3.84 -3.84
C ALA A 65 8.11 2.96 -4.78
N PRO A 66 8.68 1.93 -5.43
CA PRO A 66 7.91 1.01 -6.25
C PRO A 66 7.03 0.11 -5.37
N VAL A 67 5.94 -0.41 -5.96
CA VAL A 67 5.06 -1.36 -5.28
C VAL A 67 5.41 -2.80 -5.70
N TRP A 68 5.63 -3.64 -4.70
CA TRP A 68 5.62 -5.09 -4.83
C TRP A 68 4.29 -5.64 -4.34
N HIS A 69 3.56 -6.26 -5.25
CA HIS A 69 2.32 -6.97 -4.96
C HIS A 69 2.63 -8.40 -4.53
N MET A 70 1.90 -8.90 -3.53
CA MET A 70 2.16 -10.19 -2.86
C MET A 70 1.79 -11.44 -3.68
N ASP A 71 1.35 -11.28 -4.94
CA ASP A 71 1.28 -12.31 -5.98
C ASP A 71 2.57 -12.43 -6.79
N GLY A 72 3.44 -11.42 -6.74
CA GLY A 72 4.76 -11.43 -7.36
C GLY A 72 5.73 -12.39 -6.68
N SER A 73 6.79 -12.77 -7.42
CA SER A 73 7.88 -13.55 -6.84
C SER A 73 8.64 -12.71 -5.79
N VAL A 74 9.14 -13.38 -4.75
CA VAL A 74 9.98 -12.74 -3.72
C VAL A 74 11.32 -12.29 -4.32
N ASP A 75 11.81 -12.95 -5.37
CA ASP A 75 12.99 -12.48 -6.12
C ASP A 75 12.78 -11.09 -6.73
N ARG A 76 11.56 -10.78 -7.18
CA ARG A 76 11.25 -9.42 -7.65
C ARG A 76 11.36 -8.41 -6.52
N LEU A 77 10.85 -8.73 -5.33
CA LEU A 77 11.00 -7.89 -4.15
C LEU A 77 12.48 -7.61 -3.86
N GLY A 78 13.33 -8.65 -3.91
CA GLY A 78 14.78 -8.51 -3.77
C GLY A 78 15.39 -7.52 -4.75
N ARG A 79 15.10 -7.66 -6.05
CA ARG A 79 15.58 -6.74 -7.10
C ARG A 79 15.12 -5.30 -6.88
N LEU A 80 13.89 -5.08 -6.39
CA LEU A 80 13.42 -3.73 -6.07
C LEU A 80 14.19 -3.15 -4.88
N CYS A 81 14.45 -3.95 -3.84
CA CYS A 81 15.20 -3.53 -2.65
C CYS A 81 16.66 -3.18 -2.96
N GLU A 82 17.26 -3.79 -3.99
CA GLU A 82 18.61 -3.45 -4.47
C GLU A 82 18.65 -2.09 -5.19
N ARG A 83 17.56 -1.70 -5.87
CA ARG A 83 17.52 -0.52 -6.75
C ARG A 83 16.95 0.73 -6.08
N TYR A 84 16.04 0.57 -5.13
CA TYR A 84 15.31 1.66 -4.48
C TYR A 84 15.59 1.64 -2.97
N PRO A 85 15.72 2.80 -2.31
CA PRO A 85 15.96 2.87 -0.87
C PRO A 85 14.71 2.53 -0.04
N ARG A 86 13.55 2.41 -0.68
CA ARG A 86 12.28 2.05 -0.07
C ARG A 86 11.43 1.29 -1.08
N VAL A 87 10.73 0.27 -0.61
CA VAL A 87 9.77 -0.49 -1.41
C VAL A 87 8.42 -0.54 -0.68
N CYS A 88 7.35 -0.26 -1.40
CA CYS A 88 5.99 -0.45 -0.91
C CYS A 88 5.57 -1.91 -1.12
N ILE A 89 4.84 -2.47 -0.17
CA ILE A 89 4.31 -3.83 -0.28
C ILE A 89 2.77 -3.79 -0.24
N GLY A 90 2.15 -4.53 -1.15
CA GLY A 90 0.70 -4.54 -1.36
C GLY A 90 0.11 -5.94 -1.29
N TRP A 91 -0.80 -6.17 -0.36
CA TRP A 91 -1.57 -7.42 -0.30
C TRP A 91 -2.66 -7.46 -1.38
N ILE A 92 -2.78 -8.57 -2.11
CA ILE A 92 -3.73 -8.69 -3.24
C ILE A 92 -4.93 -9.60 -2.96
N GLY A 93 -5.07 -10.12 -1.74
CA GLY A 93 -6.20 -10.97 -1.37
C GLY A 93 -7.54 -10.23 -1.42
N ASP A 94 -8.63 -10.99 -1.64
CA ASP A 94 -9.99 -10.47 -1.59
C ASP A 94 -10.24 -9.83 -0.21
N PRO A 95 -10.55 -8.52 -0.12
CA PRO A 95 -10.64 -7.84 1.16
C PRO A 95 -11.74 -8.37 2.10
N LYS A 96 -12.74 -9.10 1.58
CA LYS A 96 -13.81 -9.72 2.39
C LYS A 96 -13.43 -11.11 2.91
N LYS A 97 -12.66 -11.88 2.12
CA LYS A 97 -12.30 -13.27 2.44
C LYS A 97 -10.91 -13.38 3.07
N GLU A 98 -9.98 -12.59 2.56
CA GLU A 98 -8.57 -12.59 2.89
C GLU A 98 -8.12 -11.14 3.14
N PRO A 99 -8.58 -10.51 4.23
CA PRO A 99 -8.12 -9.17 4.59
C PRO A 99 -6.63 -9.16 4.93
N VAL A 100 -6.02 -7.97 4.93
CA VAL A 100 -4.65 -7.78 5.44
C VAL A 100 -4.55 -8.36 6.85
N GLY A 101 -3.49 -9.12 7.12
CA GLY A 101 -3.32 -9.83 8.40
C GLY A 101 -3.93 -11.23 8.47
N CYS A 102 -4.62 -11.70 7.42
CA CYS A 102 -5.11 -13.08 7.34
C CYS A 102 -3.97 -14.12 7.29
N SER A 103 -4.30 -15.41 7.39
CA SER A 103 -3.29 -16.48 7.39
C SER A 103 -2.49 -16.54 6.08
N ALA A 104 -3.11 -16.27 4.93
CA ALA A 104 -2.43 -16.24 3.63
C ALA A 104 -1.43 -15.08 3.54
N TYR A 105 -1.84 -13.89 3.98
CA TYR A 105 -0.95 -12.73 4.12
C TYR A 105 0.27 -13.05 4.99
N ARG A 106 0.05 -13.66 6.17
CA ARG A 106 1.13 -14.00 7.10
C ARG A 106 2.10 -15.04 6.52
N ARG A 107 1.60 -16.05 5.79
CA ARG A 107 2.46 -17.01 5.07
C ARG A 107 3.34 -16.32 4.05
N LYS A 108 2.79 -15.37 3.28
CA LYS A 108 3.60 -14.62 2.31
C LYS A 108 4.63 -13.72 2.99
N MET A 109 4.27 -13.11 4.11
CA MET A 109 5.21 -12.35 4.93
C MET A 109 6.31 -13.20 5.57
N ASP A 110 6.07 -14.49 5.84
CA ASP A 110 7.13 -15.40 6.27
C ASP A 110 8.17 -15.62 5.16
N GLU A 111 7.76 -15.68 3.88
CA GLU A 111 8.70 -15.68 2.75
C GLU A 111 9.51 -14.37 2.66
N VAL A 112 8.85 -13.23 2.90
CA VAL A 112 9.53 -11.91 2.96
C VAL A 112 10.54 -11.89 4.11
N ALA A 113 10.19 -12.42 5.28
CA ALA A 113 11.09 -12.50 6.42
C ALA A 113 12.33 -13.36 6.12
N VAL A 114 12.17 -14.45 5.37
CA VAL A 114 13.31 -15.27 4.90
C VAL A 114 14.23 -14.45 3.97
N LEU A 115 13.67 -13.68 3.02
CA LEU A 115 14.46 -12.82 2.14
C LEU A 115 15.21 -11.73 2.92
N MET A 116 14.58 -11.09 3.90
CA MET A 116 15.17 -10.00 4.68
C MET A 116 16.22 -10.50 5.71
N GLY A 117 16.05 -11.72 6.22
CA GLY A 117 16.90 -12.26 7.26
C GLY A 117 16.95 -11.34 8.49
N ASN A 118 18.16 -10.99 8.94
CA ASN A 118 18.38 -10.13 10.11
C ASN A 118 18.34 -8.63 9.79
N THR A 119 18.31 -8.23 8.52
CA THR A 119 18.33 -6.81 8.12
C THR A 119 17.18 -6.52 7.19
N TRP A 120 16.18 -5.81 7.69
CA TRP A 120 15.02 -5.47 6.87
C TRP A 120 15.29 -4.23 6.03
N HIS A 121 15.07 -4.38 4.73
CA HIS A 121 14.99 -3.25 3.82
C HIS A 121 13.89 -2.28 4.30
N PRO A 122 13.99 -0.95 4.05
CA PRO A 122 12.92 -0.02 4.38
C PRO A 122 11.62 -0.32 3.60
N LEU A 123 10.71 -1.07 4.22
CA LEU A 123 9.42 -1.43 3.63
C LEU A 123 8.29 -0.55 4.15
N HIS A 124 7.41 -0.14 3.24
CA HIS A 124 6.16 0.56 3.54
C HIS A 124 4.95 -0.35 3.25
N MET A 125 4.11 -0.62 4.24
CA MET A 125 2.94 -1.49 4.07
C MET A 125 1.69 -0.71 3.66
N LEU A 126 1.19 -0.97 2.45
CA LEU A 126 -0.06 -0.39 1.95
C LEU A 126 -1.26 -1.00 2.68
N ARG A 127 -2.22 -0.18 3.12
CA ARG A 127 -3.35 -0.60 3.98
C ARG A 127 -2.88 -1.32 5.26
N GLY A 128 -1.70 -0.97 5.74
CA GLY A 128 -0.96 -1.72 6.74
C GLY A 128 -1.26 -1.37 8.20
N THR A 129 -2.10 -0.36 8.50
CA THR A 129 -2.30 0.13 9.88
C THR A 129 -2.56 -0.99 10.90
N ALA A 130 -3.43 -1.95 10.57
CA ALA A 130 -3.78 -3.07 11.46
C ALA A 130 -2.66 -4.10 11.70
N VAL A 131 -1.61 -4.08 10.88
CA VAL A 131 -0.46 -5.01 10.93
C VAL A 131 0.87 -4.27 11.05
N ALA A 132 0.84 -2.96 11.32
CA ALA A 132 2.03 -2.10 11.29
C ALA A 132 3.12 -2.53 12.28
N PHE A 133 2.73 -3.23 13.35
CA PHE A 133 3.62 -3.72 14.40
C PHE A 133 3.87 -5.24 14.35
N ASP A 134 3.31 -5.96 13.37
CA ASP A 134 3.49 -7.40 13.23
C ASP A 134 4.85 -7.75 12.60
N TYR A 135 5.42 -6.82 11.83
CA TYR A 135 6.68 -6.95 11.10
C TYR A 135 7.43 -5.60 11.17
N PRO A 136 8.76 -5.56 10.97
CA PRO A 136 9.55 -4.34 11.12
C PRO A 136 9.44 -3.42 9.89
N PHE A 137 8.22 -3.03 9.53
CA PHE A 137 7.97 -2.00 8.54
C PHE A 137 8.44 -0.65 9.07
N ILE A 138 8.99 0.20 8.19
CA ILE A 138 9.37 1.57 8.58
C ILE A 138 8.16 2.50 8.60
N SER A 139 7.09 2.13 7.90
CA SER A 139 5.83 2.89 7.86
C SER A 139 4.70 2.04 7.26
N ALA A 140 3.47 2.47 7.48
CA ALA A 140 2.27 1.90 6.87
C ALA A 140 1.26 3.02 6.60
N ASP A 141 0.37 2.81 5.64
CA ASP A 141 -0.73 3.75 5.38
C ASP A 141 -2.10 3.19 5.77
N SER A 142 -3.04 4.11 5.91
CA SER A 142 -4.47 3.86 6.17
C SER A 142 -5.32 4.12 4.92
N THR A 143 -4.83 3.76 3.72
CA THR A 143 -5.60 3.94 2.47
C THR A 143 -6.97 3.25 2.51
N SER A 144 -7.12 2.19 3.30
CA SER A 144 -8.42 1.55 3.59
C SER A 144 -9.40 2.51 4.26
N LEU A 145 -8.95 3.28 5.27
CA LEU A 145 -9.69 4.35 5.92
C LEU A 145 -9.99 5.50 4.95
N ALA A 146 -8.98 5.96 4.19
CA ALA A 146 -9.14 7.07 3.26
C ALA A 146 -10.18 6.77 2.16
N GLN A 147 -10.15 5.55 1.59
CA GLN A 147 -11.03 5.16 0.49
C GLN A 147 -12.41 4.68 0.96
N ASN A 148 -12.49 3.96 2.08
CA ASN A 148 -13.71 3.27 2.51
C ASN A 148 -14.32 3.84 3.79
N GLY A 149 -13.68 4.79 4.47
CA GLY A 149 -14.14 5.34 5.74
C GLY A 149 -15.55 5.92 5.66
N HIS A 150 -15.90 6.53 4.53
CA HIS A 150 -17.23 7.08 4.29
C HIS A 150 -18.38 6.06 4.42
N ARG A 151 -18.09 4.76 4.28
CA ARG A 151 -19.09 3.69 4.41
C ARG A 151 -19.55 3.47 5.85
N TYR A 152 -18.79 4.00 6.81
CA TYR A 152 -19.11 3.92 8.23
C TYR A 152 -19.85 5.16 8.72
N ASP A 153 -20.02 6.18 7.88
CA ASP A 153 -20.78 7.38 8.26
C ASP A 153 -22.27 7.01 8.39
N SER A 154 -22.86 7.30 9.56
CA SER A 154 -24.28 7.11 9.83
C SER A 154 -24.94 8.45 10.15
N PRO A 155 -26.04 8.84 9.47
CA PRO A 155 -26.76 10.07 9.78
C PRO A 155 -27.24 10.12 11.23
N MET A 156 -27.63 8.98 11.79
CA MET A 156 -28.08 8.90 13.18
C MET A 156 -26.91 9.12 14.16
N GLU A 157 -25.75 8.51 13.90
CA GLU A 157 -24.56 8.72 14.73
C GLU A 157 -24.01 10.14 14.60
N ALA A 158 -24.15 10.76 13.43
CA ALA A 158 -23.71 12.14 13.20
C ALA A 158 -24.42 13.16 14.10
N VAL A 159 -25.68 12.90 14.47
CA VAL A 159 -26.46 13.76 15.38
C VAL A 159 -25.88 13.75 16.80
N TRP A 160 -25.36 12.61 17.27
CA TRP A 160 -24.95 12.43 18.66
C TRP A 160 -23.43 12.42 18.88
N GLY A 161 -22.67 11.85 17.94
CA GLY A 161 -21.22 11.69 17.99
C GLY A 161 -20.45 12.57 17.01
N GLY A 162 -21.15 13.38 16.22
CA GLY A 162 -20.56 14.24 15.19
C GLY A 162 -20.36 13.54 13.85
N GLN A 163 -20.22 14.35 12.78
CA GLN A 163 -20.20 13.89 11.38
C GLN A 163 -19.16 12.81 11.04
N TRP A 164 -18.11 12.66 11.86
CA TRP A 164 -17.00 11.73 11.63
C TRP A 164 -16.98 10.55 12.59
N ALA A 165 -17.99 10.38 13.45
CA ALA A 165 -17.98 9.35 14.50
C ALA A 165 -17.71 7.94 13.95
N GLY A 166 -18.38 7.56 12.86
CA GLY A 166 -18.18 6.26 12.22
C GLY A 166 -16.79 6.06 11.63
N ARG A 167 -16.22 7.09 10.99
CA ARG A 167 -14.83 7.08 10.51
C ARG A 167 -13.83 6.98 11.65
N GLN A 168 -14.04 7.71 12.74
CA GLN A 168 -13.21 7.63 13.94
C GLN A 168 -13.26 6.21 14.52
N ALA A 169 -14.45 5.64 14.69
CA ALA A 169 -14.60 4.26 15.16
C ALA A 169 -13.90 3.24 14.23
N TYR A 170 -13.91 3.47 12.91
CA TYR A 170 -13.16 2.63 11.98
C TYR A 170 -11.64 2.82 12.12
N ALA A 171 -11.15 4.05 12.27
CA ALA A 171 -9.74 4.34 12.52
C ALA A 171 -9.26 3.67 13.81
N ASP A 172 -10.00 3.84 14.91
CA ASP A 172 -9.71 3.20 16.20
C ASP A 172 -9.62 1.68 16.07
N ARG A 173 -10.48 1.07 15.25
CA ARG A 173 -10.43 -0.37 14.99
C ARG A 173 -9.18 -0.79 14.22
N LEU A 174 -8.71 0.03 13.27
CA LEU A 174 -7.48 -0.26 12.53
C LEU A 174 -6.22 -0.06 13.39
N GLU A 175 -6.24 0.89 14.32
CA GLU A 175 -5.10 1.19 15.20
C GLU A 175 -4.99 0.24 16.40
N LYS A 176 -6.10 -0.44 16.77
CA LYS A 176 -6.07 -1.49 17.78
C LYS A 176 -5.14 -2.62 17.33
N PRO A 177 -4.02 -2.87 18.04
CA PRO A 177 -3.14 -3.97 17.71
C PRO A 177 -3.92 -5.27 17.75
N ALA A 178 -3.73 -6.14 16.76
CA ALA A 178 -4.20 -7.52 16.89
C ALA A 178 -3.59 -8.11 18.17
N PRO A 179 -4.35 -8.92 18.94
CA PRO A 179 -3.77 -9.62 20.09
C PRO A 179 -2.53 -10.36 19.60
N ARG A 180 -1.37 -10.12 20.24
CA ARG A 180 -0.10 -10.75 19.86
C ARG A 180 -0.33 -12.26 19.83
N HIS A 181 -0.35 -12.84 18.63
CA HIS A 181 -0.28 -14.28 18.50
C HIS A 181 1.11 -14.68 18.96
N VAL A 182 1.22 -15.17 20.20
CA VAL A 182 2.42 -15.83 20.70
C VAL A 182 2.63 -17.02 19.76
N ARG A 183 3.54 -16.88 18.79
CA ARG A 183 4.05 -18.03 18.04
C ARG A 183 4.65 -18.96 19.09
N ARG A 184 3.99 -20.08 19.38
CA ARG A 184 4.64 -21.16 20.11
C ARG A 184 5.79 -21.60 19.22
N ALA A 185 7.03 -21.39 19.68
CA ALA A 185 8.19 -21.98 19.06
C ALA A 185 7.96 -23.50 18.99
N ALA A 186 8.00 -24.04 17.79
CA ALA A 186 8.12 -25.48 17.55
C ALA A 186 9.60 -25.80 17.38
#